data_AF-W1WZH4-F1
#
_entry.id   AF-W1WZH4-F1
#
_cell.length_a   1.000
_cell.length_b   1.000
_cell.length_c   1.000
_cell.angle_alpha   90.00
_cell.angle_beta   90.00
_cell.angle_gamma   90.00
#
_symmetry.space_group_name_H-M   'P 1'
#
loop_
_entity.id
_entity.type
_entity.pdbx_description
1 polymer ?
#
loop_
_entity_poly.entity_id
_entity_poly.type
_entity_poly.pdbx_seq_one_letter_code
_entity_poly.pdbx_strand_id
1 'polypeptide(L)' 'VRALNGATNPVDAAPGSIRGDYALTMDANVVHASDSPEAAAREVSLWFPEYK' A
#
# COMPACT_ATOMS: atom_id res chain seq x y z
N VAL A 1 -4.93 6.67 -2.43
CA VAL A 1 -3.81 5.69 -2.49
C VAL A 1 -4.29 4.25 -2.32
N ARG A 2 -4.91 3.86 -1.20
CA ARG A 2 -5.30 2.45 -0.98
C ARG A 2 -6.18 1.83 -2.08
N ALA A 3 -7.12 2.58 -2.64
CA ALA A 3 -7.93 2.12 -3.77
C ALA A 3 -7.10 1.84 -5.04
N LEU A 4 -6.05 2.63 -5.28
CA LEU A 4 -5.10 2.43 -6.38
C LEU A 4 -4.23 1.18 -6.14
N ASN A 5 -3.82 0.94 -4.89
CA ASN A 5 -3.07 -0.27 -4.53
C ASN A 5 -3.90 -1.54 -4.75
N GLY A 6 -5.20 -1.51 -4.45
CA GLY A 6 -6.09 -2.67 -4.49
C GLY A 6 -6.08 -3.47 -3.18
N ALA A 7 -6.94 -4.49 -3.11
CA ALA A 7 -7.04 -5.40 -1.97
C ALA A 7 -5.69 -6.05 -1.64
N THR A 8 -5.45 -6.40 -0.37
CA THR A 8 -4.17 -6.98 0.07
C THR A 8 -3.89 -8.34 -0.56
N ASN A 9 -4.93 -9.17 -0.69
CA ASN A 9 -4.88 -10.39 -1.47
C ASN A 9 -5.07 -10.04 -2.96
N PRO A 10 -4.10 -10.34 -3.84
CA PRO A 10 -4.18 -10.02 -5.27
C PRO A 10 -5.39 -10.66 -5.96
N VAL A 11 -5.84 -11.83 -5.50
CA VAL A 11 -7.02 -12.53 -6.04
C VAL A 11 -8.31 -11.71 -5.86
N ASP A 12 -8.37 -10.91 -4.80
CA ASP A 12 -9.53 -10.06 -4.48
C ASP A 12 -9.35 -8.62 -4.98
N ALA A 13 -8.20 -8.30 -5.59
CA ALA A 13 -7.90 -6.96 -6.06
C ALA A 13 -8.57 -6.69 -7.41
N ALA A 14 -9.10 -5.48 -7.58
CA ALA A 14 -9.72 -5.09 -8.84
C ALA A 14 -8.68 -5.05 -9.98
N PRO A 15 -9.00 -5.52 -11.20
CA PRO A 15 -8.16 -5.30 -12.38
C PRO A 15 -7.85 -3.81 -12.58
N GLY A 16 -6.63 -3.47 -12.97
CA GLY A 16 -6.16 -2.08 -13.10
C GLY A 16 -5.65 -1.47 -11.79
N SER A 17 -5.83 -2.13 -10.64
CA SER A 17 -5.11 -1.76 -9.42
C SER A 17 -3.70 -2.33 -9.44
N ILE A 18 -2.77 -1.74 -8.68
CA ILE A 18 -1.37 -2.19 -8.67
C ILE A 18 -1.27 -3.67 -8.31
N ARG A 19 -2.02 -4.13 -7.29
CA ARG A 19 -2.00 -5.54 -6.89
C ARG A 19 -2.76 -6.44 -7.85
N GLY A 20 -3.83 -5.96 -8.46
CA GLY A 20 -4.55 -6.72 -9.49
C GLY A 20 -3.66 -7.03 -10.70
N ASP A 21 -2.80 -6.08 -11.08
CA ASP A 21 -2.00 -6.20 -12.29
C ASP A 21 -0.60 -6.80 -12.06
N TYR A 22 0.00 -6.59 -10.88
CA TYR A 22 1.43 -6.87 -10.67
C TYR A 22 1.76 -7.77 -9.47
N ALA A 23 0.83 -8.02 -8.54
CA ALA A 23 1.14 -8.82 -7.37
C ALA A 23 1.05 -10.34 -7.63
N LEU A 24 1.95 -11.10 -7.01
CA LEU A 24 2.04 -12.55 -7.20
C LEU A 24 1.27 -13.31 -6.12
N THR A 25 1.47 -12.93 -4.86
CA THR A 25 0.87 -13.58 -3.68
C THR A 25 0.58 -12.53 -2.62
N MET A 26 -0.11 -12.93 -1.55
CA MET A 26 -0.45 -12.05 -0.43
C MET A 26 0.82 -11.48 0.26
N ASP A 27 1.87 -12.30 0.36
CA ASP A 27 3.15 -11.92 0.98
C ASP A 27 4.08 -11.15 0.02
N ALA A 28 3.86 -11.27 -1.29
CA ALA A 28 4.60 -10.59 -2.35
C ALA A 28 3.66 -9.68 -3.16
N ASN A 29 3.07 -8.69 -2.48
CA ASN A 29 2.00 -7.83 -3.03
C ASN A 29 2.45 -6.42 -3.49
N VAL A 30 3.75 -6.27 -3.79
CA VAL A 30 4.38 -5.14 -4.52
C VAL A 30 4.44 -3.80 -3.78
N VAL A 31 3.36 -3.36 -3.14
CA VAL A 31 3.24 -1.99 -2.59
C VAL A 31 2.69 -1.95 -1.17
N HIS A 32 3.21 -1.00 -0.38
CA HIS A 32 2.70 -0.61 0.93
C HIS A 32 2.01 0.76 0.85
N ALA A 33 1.02 1.00 1.71
CA ALA A 33 0.48 2.31 2.00
C ALA A 33 -0.13 2.31 3.40
N SER A 34 0.01 3.41 4.13
CA SER A 34 -0.58 3.57 5.45
C SER A 34 -2.10 3.39 5.41
N ASP A 35 -2.65 2.83 6.49
CA ASP A 35 -4.08 2.49 6.58
C ASP A 35 -4.98 3.66 6.99
N SER A 36 -4.38 4.72 7.55
CA SER A 36 -5.06 5.84 8.19
C SER A 36 -4.18 7.11 8.13
N PRO A 37 -4.76 8.31 8.24
CA PRO A 37 -4.00 9.55 8.36
C PRO A 37 -3.02 9.54 9.55
N GLU A 38 -3.42 8.95 10.67
CA GLU A 38 -2.59 8.84 11.88
C GLU A 38 -1.40 7.90 11.64
N ALA A 39 -1.60 6.76 10.98
CA ALA A 39 -0.50 5.88 10.59
C ALA A 39 0.41 6.55 9.58
N ALA A 40 -0.13 7.28 8.61
CA ALA A 40 0.65 8.02 7.62
C ALA A 40 1.59 9.04 8.29
N ALA A 41 1.09 9.82 9.26
CA ALA A 41 1.93 10.77 9.99
C ALA A 41 3.09 10.08 10.74
N ARG A 42 2.82 8.93 11.37
CA ARG A 42 3.84 8.12 12.05
C ARG A 42 4.86 7.54 11.08
N GLU A 43 4.40 6.94 9.99
CA GLU A 43 5.26 6.31 8.98
C GLU A 43 6.12 7.35 8.25
N VAL A 44 5.56 8.50 7.86
CA VAL A 44 6.34 9.60 7.24
C VAL A 44 7.44 10.07 8.18
N SER A 45 7.14 10.26 9.46
CA SER A 45 8.14 10.65 10.47
C SER A 45 9.23 9.58 10.68
N LEU A 46 8.87 8.29 10.55
CA LEU A 46 9.80 7.17 10.68
C LEU A 46 10.80 7.12 9.51
N TRP A 47 10.32 7.28 8.28
CA TRP A 47 11.14 7.14 7.07
C TRP A 47 11.86 8.43 6.66
N PHE A 48 11.29 9.58 6.99
CA PHE A 48 11.81 10.90 6.62
C PHE A 48 11.97 11.80 7.85
N PRO A 49 12.94 11.51 8.74
CA PRO A 49 13.09 12.22 10.02
C PRO A 49 13.43 13.72 9.88
N GLU A 50 13.96 14.13 8.72
CA GLU A 50 14.27 15.53 8.40
C GLU A 50 13.06 16.29 7.81
N TYR A 51 12.01 15.57 7.44
CA TYR A 51 10.76 16.15 6.94
C TYR A 51 9.88 16.52 8.15
N LYS A 52 10.11 17.72 8.68
CA LYS A 52 9.29 18.35 9.73
C LYS A 52 8.59 19.59 9.22
#